data_AF-F3FTH5-F1
#
_entry.id   AF-F3FTH5-F1
#
_cell.length_a   1.000
_cell.length_b   1.000
_cell.length_c   1.000
_cell.angle_alpha   90.00
_cell.angle_beta   90.00
_cell.angle_gamma   90.00
#
_symmetry.space_group_name_H-M   'P 1'
#
loop_
_entity.id
_entity.type
_entity.pdbx_description
1 polymer ?
#
loop_
_entity_poly.entity_id
_entity_poly.type
_entity_poly.pdbx_seq_one_letter_code
_entity_poly.pdbx_strand_id
1 'polypeptide(L)' 'TLQTALGSALIATGSDVDAGELRRRVASPGGTTEAAIKAFQAGGFEALVETALTAADHRAAELAEQLGK' A
#
# COMPACT_ATOMS: atom_id res chain seq x y z
N THR A 1 7.40 -8.45 11.64
CA THR A 1 7.01 -7.68 10.44
C THR A 1 6.60 -8.59 9.29
N LEU A 2 7.39 -9.61 8.91
CA LEU A 2 7.05 -10.55 7.82
C LEU A 2 5.68 -11.24 7.99
N GLN A 3 5.42 -11.82 9.17
CA GLN A 3 4.14 -12.49 9.44
C GLN A 3 2.94 -11.53 9.40
N THR A 4 3.12 -10.31 9.88
CA THR A 4 2.09 -9.25 9.80
C THR A 4 1.78 -8.91 8.35
N ALA A 5 2.80 -8.70 7.52
CA ALA A 5 2.61 -8.40 6.11
C ALA A 5 1.92 -9.56 5.36
N LEU A 6 2.38 -10.80 5.58
CA LEU A 6 1.76 -11.98 4.98
C LEU A 6 0.30 -12.16 5.41
N GLY A 7 0.02 -12.07 6.71
CA GLY A 7 -1.34 -12.19 7.23
C GLY A 7 -2.28 -11.12 6.67
N SER A 8 -1.82 -9.85 6.62
CA SER A 8 -2.59 -8.76 6.02
C SER A 8 -2.85 -8.99 4.53
N ALA A 9 -1.87 -9.49 3.77
CA ALA A 9 -2.04 -9.82 2.35
C ALA A 9 -3.06 -10.95 2.16
N LEU A 10 -2.96 -12.03 2.94
CA LEU A 10 -3.90 -13.16 2.87
C LEU A 10 -5.34 -12.70 3.15
N ILE A 11 -5.54 -11.90 4.19
CA ILE A 11 -6.86 -11.32 4.52
C ILE A 11 -7.36 -10.45 3.36
N ALA A 12 -6.52 -9.56 2.82
CA ALA A 12 -6.91 -8.68 1.73
C ALA A 12 -7.30 -9.45 0.46
N THR A 13 -6.56 -10.50 0.10
CA THR A 13 -6.86 -11.31 -1.09
C THR A 13 -8.08 -12.22 -0.93
N GLY A 14 -8.44 -12.57 0.31
CA GLY A 14 -9.56 -13.48 0.62
C GLY A 14 -10.85 -12.78 1.03
N SER A 15 -10.87 -11.45 1.16
CA SER A 15 -12.03 -10.71 1.63
C SER A 15 -12.96 -10.29 0.49
N ASP A 16 -14.25 -10.18 0.82
CA ASP A 16 -15.30 -9.59 -0.01
C ASP A 16 -15.35 -8.06 0.03
N VAL A 17 -14.51 -7.43 0.87
CA VAL A 17 -14.42 -5.98 1.05
C VAL A 17 -13.02 -5.48 0.71
N ASP A 18 -12.93 -4.21 0.34
CA ASP A 18 -11.65 -3.59 -0.01
C ASP A 18 -10.70 -3.42 1.21
N ALA A 19 -9.42 -3.18 0.91
CA ALA A 19 -8.39 -2.95 1.92
C ALA A 19 -8.68 -1.74 2.83
N GLY A 20 -9.41 -0.74 2.33
CA GLY A 20 -9.81 0.43 3.10
C GLY A 20 -10.81 0.09 4.21
N GLU A 21 -11.78 -0.78 3.92
CA GLU A 21 -12.73 -1.33 4.89
C GLU A 21 -12.03 -2.25 5.90
N LEU A 22 -11.15 -3.14 5.43
CA LEU A 22 -10.34 -3.98 6.32
C LEU A 22 -9.52 -3.15 7.30
N ARG A 23 -8.89 -2.07 6.82
CA ARG A 23 -8.18 -1.09 7.65
C ARG A 23 -9.10 -0.45 8.69
N ARG A 24 -10.32 -0.03 8.31
CA ARG A 24 -11.29 0.55 9.26
C ARG A 24 -11.64 -0.42 10.39
N ARG A 25 -11.84 -1.71 10.07
CA ARG A 25 -12.21 -2.74 11.06
C ARG A 25 -11.13 -2.96 12.14
N VAL A 26 -9.86 -2.73 11.82
CA VAL A 26 -8.74 -2.88 12.76
C VAL A 26 -8.29 -1.56 13.42
N ALA A 27 -8.89 -0.43 13.03
CA ALA A 27 -8.56 0.90 13.54
C ALA A 27 -9.71 1.43 14.42
N SER A 28 -9.70 1.09 15.70
CA SER A 28 -10.66 1.63 16.65
C SER A 28 -10.50 3.15 16.81
N PRO A 29 -11.59 3.93 16.99
CA PRO A 29 -11.51 5.36 17.23
C PRO A 29 -10.61 5.69 18.43
N GLY A 30 -9.63 6.59 18.24
CA GLY A 30 -8.66 6.95 19.29
C GLY A 30 -7.61 5.88 19.61
N GLY A 31 -7.59 4.77 18.86
CA GLY A 31 -6.66 3.66 19.06
C GLY A 31 -5.26 3.91 18.48
N THR A 32 -4.33 3.03 18.83
CA THR A 32 -2.93 3.09 18.36
C THR A 32 -2.80 2.92 16.85
N THR A 33 -3.60 2.01 16.25
CA THR A 33 -3.64 1.81 14.79
C THR A 33 -4.12 3.06 14.06
N GLU A 34 -5.14 3.74 14.58
CA GLU A 34 -5.65 4.99 14.00
C GLU A 34 -4.57 6.08 14.03
N ALA A 35 -3.88 6.23 15.17
CA ALA A 35 -2.79 7.19 15.31
C ALA A 35 -1.65 6.93 14.29
N ALA A 36 -1.28 5.67 14.09
CA ALA A 36 -0.28 5.28 13.09
C ALA A 36 -0.72 5.61 11.66
N ILE A 37 -1.99 5.32 11.31
CA ILE A 37 -2.55 5.65 9.99
C ILE A 37 -2.54 7.16 9.76
N LYS A 38 -2.94 7.97 10.76
CA LYS A 38 -2.91 9.43 10.67
C LYS A 38 -1.50 9.96 10.42
N ALA A 39 -0.49 9.36 11.06
CA ALA A 39 0.91 9.73 10.82
C ALA A 39 1.36 9.39 9.38
N PHE A 40 0.96 8.23 8.83
CA PHE A 40 1.24 7.90 7.43
C PHE A 40 0.58 8.89 6.45
N GLN A 41 -0.68 9.24 6.69
CA GLN A 41 -1.42 10.19 5.87
C GLN A 41 -0.81 11.59 5.92
N ALA A 42 -0.45 12.07 7.10
CA ALA A 42 0.23 13.35 7.27
C ALA A 42 1.62 13.37 6.58
N GLY A 43 2.27 12.21 6.48
CA GLY A 43 3.51 12.01 5.74
C GLY A 43 3.34 11.89 4.22
N GLY A 44 2.12 11.95 3.68
CA GLY A 44 1.87 11.85 2.24
C GLY A 44 2.10 10.43 1.69
N PHE A 45 1.85 9.40 2.49
CA PHE A 45 2.12 8.00 2.12
C PHE A 45 1.45 7.60 0.81
N GLU A 46 0.18 7.96 0.59
CA GLU A 46 -0.55 7.62 -0.63
C GLU A 46 0.14 8.19 -1.88
N ALA A 47 0.51 9.48 -1.85
CA ALA A 47 1.19 10.14 -2.96
C ALA A 47 2.60 9.57 -3.21
N LEU A 48 3.30 9.17 -2.15
CA LEU A 48 4.61 8.51 -2.24
C LEU A 48 4.50 7.16 -2.97
N VAL A 49 3.50 6.35 -2.62
CA VAL A 49 3.27 5.04 -3.25
C VAL A 49 2.92 5.22 -4.74
N GLU A 50 2.04 6.16 -5.07
CA GLU A 50 1.70 6.47 -6.47
C GLU A 50 2.95 6.88 -7.27
N THR A 51 3.73 7.83 -6.73
CA THR A 51 4.96 8.31 -7.36
C THR A 51 5.95 7.16 -7.59
N ALA A 52 6.11 6.27 -6.61
CA ALA A 52 7.02 5.14 -6.70
C ALA A 52 6.60 4.14 -7.79
N LEU A 53 5.30 3.84 -7.89
CA LEU A 53 4.78 2.92 -8.91
C LEU A 53 4.87 3.53 -10.31
N THR A 54 4.57 4.81 -10.48
CA THR A 54 4.77 5.53 -11.76
C THR A 54 6.24 5.55 -12.18
N ALA A 55 7.16 5.80 -11.25
CA ALA A 55 8.59 5.77 -11.55
C ALA A 55 9.06 4.37 -11.98
N ALA A 56 8.55 3.31 -11.34
CA ALA A 56 8.84 1.93 -11.73
C ALA A 56 8.29 1.59 -13.12
N ASP A 57 7.06 2.03 -13.44
CA ASP A 57 6.44 1.84 -14.75
C ASP A 57 7.22 2.54 -15.87
N HIS A 58 7.59 3.81 -15.67
CA HIS A 58 8.43 4.54 -16.61
C HIS A 58 9.77 3.83 -16.86
N ARG A 59 10.41 3.33 -15.79
CA ARG A 59 11.67 2.60 -15.93
C ARG A 59 11.49 1.28 -16.68
N ALA A 60 10.39 0.57 -16.47
CA ALA A 60 10.08 -0.65 -17.20
C ALA A 60 9.90 -0.37 -18.70
N ALA A 61 9.23 0.73 -19.06
CA ALA A 61 9.07 1.15 -20.45
C ALA A 61 10.42 1.51 -21.12
N GLU A 62 11.28 2.26 -20.44
CA GLU A 62 12.64 2.57 -20.93
C GLU A 62 13.46 1.29 -21.18
N LEU A 63 13.41 0.34 -20.24
CA LEU A 63 14.10 -0.95 -20.37
C LEU A 63 13.59 -1.74 -21.57
N ALA A 64 12.27 -1.75 -21.79
CA ALA A 64 11.67 -2.42 -22.94
C ALA A 64 12.14 -1.80 -24.28
N GLU A 65 12.27 -0.48 -24.36
CA GLU A 65 12.80 0.18 -25.56
C GLU A 65 14.30 -0.09 -25.77
N GLN A 66 15.07 -0.17 -24.69
CA GLN A 66 16.51 -0.45 -24.74
C GLN A 66 16.82 -1.90 -25.13
N LEU A 67 16.00 -2.86 -24.70
CA LEU A 67 16.19 -4.30 -24.92
C LEU A 67 15.42 -4.86 -26.12
N GLY A 68 14.42 -4.13 -26.62
CA GLY A 68 13.65 -4.47 -27.82
C GLY A 68 14.31 -4.02 -29.13
N LYS A 69 15.46 -3.33 -29.04
CA LYS A 69 16.40 -3.07 -30.14
C LYS A 69 17.49 -4.15 -30.13
#